data_AF-K8X0J9-F1
#
_entry.id   AF-K8X0J9-F1
#
_cell.length_a   1.000
_cell.length_b   1.000
_cell.length_c   1.000
_cell.angle_alpha   90.00
_cell.angle_beta   90.00
_cell.angle_gamma   90.00
#
_symmetry.space_group_name_H-M   'P 1'
#
loop_
_entity.id
_entity.type
_entity.pdbx_description
1 polymer ?
#
loop_
_entity_poly.entity_id
_entity_poly.type
_entity_poly.pdbx_seq_one_letter_code
_entity_poly.pdbx_strand_id
1 'polypeptide(L)' 'METKRCRVVVTGMGVLSSLAENISQFEKVLFEKKCNIKKSKRYLKWF' A
#
# COMPACT_ATOMS: atom_id res chain seq x y z
N MET A 1 24.28 14.84 -27.03
CA MET A 1 23.43 13.64 -27.01
C MET A 1 22.09 14.06 -26.42
N GLU A 2 21.07 14.32 -27.24
CA GLU A 2 19.74 14.68 -26.74
C GLU A 2 19.11 13.45 -26.09
N THR A 3 18.97 13.46 -24.76
CA THR A 3 18.29 12.40 -24.03
C THR A 3 16.79 12.53 -24.24
N LYS A 4 16.23 11.75 -25.19
CA LYS A 4 14.78 11.57 -25.30
C LYS A 4 14.26 10.96 -23.99
N ARG A 5 13.63 11.77 -23.15
CA ARG A 5 12.94 11.30 -21.94
C ARG A 5 11.62 10.65 -22.33
N CYS A 6 11.59 9.31 -22.29
CA CYS A 6 10.35 8.57 -22.34
C CYS A 6 9.73 8.53 -20.94
N ARG A 7 8.49 9.02 -20.81
CA ARG A 7 7.73 8.91 -19.55
C ARG A 7 7.03 7.57 -19.50
N VAL A 8 7.19 6.86 -18.39
CA VAL A 8 6.42 5.64 -18.11
C VAL A 8 5.17 6.06 -17.34
N VAL A 9 4.01 5.56 -17.76
CA VAL A 9 2.72 5.86 -17.15
C VAL A 9 2.08 4.54 -16.71
N VAL A 10 1.49 4.53 -15.51
CA VAL A 10 0.70 3.41 -15.02
C VAL A 10 -0.71 3.53 -15.60
N THR A 11 -1.11 2.57 -16.42
CA THR A 11 -2.43 2.55 -17.09
C THR A 11 -3.48 1.74 -16.34
N GLY A 12 -3.07 0.96 -15.34
CA GLY A 12 -3.95 0.17 -14.50
C GLY A 12 -3.21 -0.39 -13.29
N MET A 13 -3.98 -0.74 -12.26
CA MET A 13 -3.47 -1.32 -11.02
C MET A 13 -4.42 -2.41 -10.54
N GLY A 14 -3.87 -3.45 -9.90
CA GLY A 14 -4.62 -4.43 -9.11
C GLY A 14 -4.01 -4.50 -7.71
N VAL A 15 -4.80 -4.94 -6.74
CA VAL A 15 -4.33 -5.06 -5.35
C VAL A 15 -4.85 -6.34 -4.71
N LEU A 16 -3.96 -7.03 -3.99
CA LEU A 16 -4.31 -8.07 -3.03
C LEU A 16 -3.70 -7.66 -1.70
N SER A 17 -4.55 -7.25 -0.75
CA SER A 17 -4.11 -6.72 0.53
C SER A 17 -4.97 -7.25 1.66
N SER A 18 -4.37 -7.43 2.84
CA SER A 18 -5.12 -7.75 4.07
C SER A 18 -5.96 -6.59 4.59
N LEU A 19 -5.83 -5.41 3.96
CA LEU A 19 -6.48 -4.17 4.35
C LEU A 19 -7.74 -3.85 3.54
N ALA A 20 -7.89 -4.43 2.34
CA ALA A 20 -8.95 -4.06 1.40
C ALA A 20 -9.17 -5.12 0.31
N GLU A 21 -10.40 -5.22 -0.18
CA GLU A 21 -10.80 -6.16 -1.24
C GLU A 21 -10.78 -5.53 -2.64
N ASN A 22 -10.69 -4.21 -2.73
CA ASN A 22 -10.63 -3.47 -3.99
C ASN A 22 -9.84 -2.17 -3.85
N ILE A 23 -9.55 -1.54 -4.98
CA ILE A 23 -8.70 -0.35 -5.07
C ILE A 23 -9.28 0.84 -4.30
N SER A 24 -10.59 1.10 -4.42
CA SER A 24 -11.21 2.24 -3.73
C SER A 24 -11.14 2.12 -2.20
N GLN A 25 -11.35 0.91 -1.67
CA GLN A 25 -11.15 0.64 -0.25
C GLN A 25 -9.68 0.77 0.14
N PHE A 26 -8.78 0.25 -0.68
CA PHE A 26 -7.34 0.30 -0.43
C PHE A 26 -6.85 1.75 -0.32
N GLU A 27 -7.26 2.63 -1.22
CA GLU A 27 -6.96 4.05 -1.17
C GLU A 27 -7.43 4.70 0.14
N LYS A 28 -8.70 4.48 0.53
CA LYS A 28 -9.24 5.01 1.79
C LYS A 28 -8.44 4.55 3.00
N VAL A 29 -8.11 3.26 3.05
CA VAL A 29 -7.38 2.66 4.17
C VAL A 29 -5.95 3.22 4.27
N LEU A 30 -5.30 3.51 3.13
CA LEU A 30 -4.02 4.20 3.11
C LEU A 30 -4.12 5.66 3.58
N PHE A 31 -5.12 6.41 3.12
CA PHE A 31 -5.36 7.79 3.56
C PHE A 31 -5.64 7.88 5.06
N GLU A 32 -6.40 6.92 5.59
CA GLU A 32 -6.71 6.79 7.02
C GLU A 32 -5.52 6.30 7.86
N LYS A 33 -4.39 5.93 7.22
CA LYS A 33 -3.20 5.35 7.87
C LYS A 33 -3.54 4.15 8.77
N LYS A 34 -4.53 3.37 8.37
CA LYS A 34 -4.98 2.20 9.12
C LYS A 34 -3.91 1.11 9.09
N CYS A 35 -3.59 0.56 10.25
CA CYS A 35 -2.63 -0.53 10.40
C CYS A 35 -3.35 -1.79 10.83
N ASN A 36 -3.34 -2.84 9.99
CA ASN A 36 -3.93 -4.14 10.34
C ASN A 36 -2.94 -5.05 11.09
N ILE A 37 -1.73 -4.55 11.38
CA ILE A 37 -0.74 -5.29 12.16
C ILE A 37 -1.15 -5.20 13.63
N LYS A 38 -1.76 -6.27 14.14
CA LYS A 38 -2.02 -6.42 15.57
C LYS A 38 -0.70 -6.57 16.32
N LYS A 39 -0.63 -6.01 17.53
CA LYS A 39 0.54 -6.20 18.41
C LYS A 39 0.80 -7.69 18.60
N SER A 40 2.03 -8.12 18.32
CA SER A 40 2.42 -9.50 18.53
C SER A 40 2.45 -9.79 20.03
N LYS A 41 1.59 -10.70 20.49
CA LYS A 41 1.59 -11.16 21.89
C LYS A 41 2.96 -11.67 22.32
N ARG A 42 3.71 -12.29 21.39
CA ARG A 42 5.05 -12.84 21.63
C ARG A 42 6.13 -11.78 21.87
N TYR A 43 6.00 -10.60 21.25
CA TYR A 43 7.02 -9.55 21.29
C TYR A 43 6.61 -8.32 22.11
N LEU A 44 5.44 -8.34 22.78
CA LEU A 44 4.95 -7.23 23.61
C LEU A 44 5.93 -6.78 24.71
N LYS A 45 6.83 -7.64 25.18
CA LYS A 45 7.83 -7.28 26.20
C LYS A 45 8.93 -6.34 25.68
N TRP A 46 9.12 -6.27 24.36
CA TRP A 46 10.24 -5.58 23.71
C TRP A 46 9.86 -4.27 22.99
N PHE A 47 8.58 -3.88 23.03
CA PHE A 47 8.03 -2.66 22.44
C PHE A 47 7.06 -2.00 23.41
#